data_AF-A0AB35HDH9-F1
#
_entry.id   AF-A0AB35HDH9-F1
#
_cell.length_a   1.000
_cell.length_b   1.000
_cell.length_c   1.000
_cell.angle_alpha   90.00
_cell.angle_beta   90.00
_cell.angle_gamma   90.00
#
_symmetry.space_group_name_H-M   'P 1'
#
loop_
_entity.id
_entity.type
_entity.pdbx_description
1 polymer ?
#
loop_
_entity_poly.entity_id
_entity_poly.type
_entity_poly.pdbx_seq_one_letter_code
_entity_poly.pdbx_strand_id
1 'polypeptide(L)'
;MGALLASPIISAVVSVAVAYIAFKVAFFTIKRVAMNAVTGILTYLVCVHILNIPMDIGLGVWALTAILGPIPMLIAAGWYGFLK
;
A
#
# COMPACT_ATOMS: atom_id res chain seq x y z
N MET A 1 1.62 5.05 -41.29
CA MET A 1 1.67 4.92 -39.82
C MET A 1 3.04 4.51 -39.24
N GLY A 2 4.06 4.11 -40.03
CA GLY A 2 5.40 3.77 -39.51
C GLY A 2 6.44 4.90 -39.46
N ALA A 3 6.26 5.98 -40.23
CA ALA A 3 7.29 7.03 -40.38
C ALA A 3 7.34 8.05 -39.23
N LEU A 4 6.24 8.23 -38.48
CA LEU A 4 6.18 9.19 -37.37
C LEU A 4 6.87 8.68 -36.08
N LEU A 5 6.92 7.36 -35.87
CA LEU A 5 7.65 6.75 -34.75
C LEU A 5 9.16 6.64 -34.99
N ALA A 6 9.60 6.72 -36.26
CA ALA A 6 11.02 6.71 -36.64
C ALA A 6 11.70 8.08 -36.48
N SER A 7 10.94 9.13 -36.13
CA SER A 7 11.52 10.44 -35.82
C SER A 7 12.13 10.39 -34.41
N PRO A 8 13.46 10.55 -34.25
CA PRO A 8 14.14 10.40 -32.96
C PRO A 8 13.58 11.34 -31.89
N ILE A 9 13.05 12.50 -32.30
CA ILE A 9 12.41 13.49 -31.42
C ILE A 9 11.11 12.95 -30.83
N ILE A 10 10.26 12.31 -31.64
CA ILE A 10 8.95 11.80 -31.20
C ILE A 10 9.15 10.59 -30.26
N SER A 11 10.11 9.71 -30.58
CA SER A 11 10.48 8.59 -29.71
C SER A 11 11.02 9.05 -28.35
N ALA A 12 11.87 10.09 -28.34
CA ALA A 12 12.40 10.68 -27.11
C ALA A 12 11.31 11.34 -26.24
N VAL A 13 10.35 12.04 -26.85
CA VAL A 13 9.23 12.64 -26.11
C VAL A 13 8.34 11.56 -25.49
N VAL A 14 8.06 10.49 -26.23
CA VAL A 14 7.26 9.36 -25.73
C VAL A 14 7.99 8.63 -24.59
N SER A 15 9.30 8.40 -24.69
CA SER A 15 10.06 7.72 -23.62
C SER A 15 10.10 8.53 -22.33
N VAL A 16 10.25 9.86 -22.41
CA VAL A 16 10.19 10.75 -21.25
C VAL A 16 8.79 10.75 -20.62
N ALA A 17 7.73 10.78 -21.43
CA ALA A 17 6.36 10.71 -20.94
C ALA A 17 6.08 9.37 -20.21
N VAL A 18 6.52 8.25 -20.78
CA VAL A 18 6.37 6.92 -20.16
C VAL A 18 7.16 6.84 -18.85
N ALA A 19 8.41 7.33 -18.83
CA ALA A 19 9.24 7.37 -17.63
C ALA A 19 8.57 8.20 -16.52
N TYR A 20 8.01 9.37 -16.85
CA TYR A 20 7.28 10.20 -15.90
C TYR A 20 6.04 9.50 -15.33
N ILE A 21 5.25 8.82 -16.17
CA ILE A 21 4.07 8.09 -15.74
C ILE A 21 4.47 6.94 -14.80
N ALA A 22 5.48 6.15 -15.16
CA ALA A 22 5.98 5.05 -14.34
C ALA A 22 6.47 5.55 -12.98
N PHE A 23 7.22 6.66 -12.95
CA PHE A 23 7.67 7.29 -11.72
C PHE A 23 6.49 7.75 -10.86
N LYS A 24 5.49 8.39 -11.47
CA LYS A 24 4.29 8.86 -10.75
C LYS A 24 3.49 7.70 -10.15
N VAL A 25 3.34 6.59 -10.87
CA VAL A 25 2.65 5.38 -10.38
C VAL A 25 3.42 4.72 -9.23
N ALA A 26 4.76 4.69 -9.30
CA ALA A 26 5.59 4.21 -8.20
C ALA A 26 5.41 5.08 -6.94
N PHE A 27 5.44 6.40 -7.08
CA PHE A 27 5.19 7.32 -5.96
C PHE A 27 3.77 7.21 -5.38
N PHE A 28 2.77 7.00 -6.24
CA PHE A 28 1.39 6.78 -5.80
C PHE A 28 1.26 5.47 -5.01
N THR A 29 1.94 4.42 -5.45
CA THR A 29 2.00 3.13 -4.74
C THR A 29 2.63 3.28 -3.36
N ILE A 30 3.76 4.01 -3.25
CA ILE A 30 4.42 4.27 -1.96
C ILE A 30 3.50 5.06 -1.03
N LYS A 31 2.84 6.12 -1.53
CA LYS A 31 1.88 6.90 -0.73
C LYS A 31 0.71 6.03 -0.24
N ARG A 32 0.17 5.16 -1.10
CA ARG A 32 -0.90 4.22 -0.73
C ARG A 32 -0.43 3.26 0.36
N VAL A 33 0.75 2.69 0.21
CA VAL A 33 1.35 1.78 1.21
C VAL A 33 1.59 2.50 2.53
N ALA A 34 2.11 3.73 2.49
CA ALA A 34 2.34 4.53 3.69
C ALA A 34 1.02 4.86 4.41
N MET A 35 -0.02 5.28 3.69
CA MET A 35 -1.35 5.51 4.27
C MET A 35 -1.94 4.23 4.87
N ASN A 36 -1.83 3.12 4.17
CA ASN A 36 -2.30 1.82 4.65
C ASN A 36 -1.57 1.39 5.93
N ALA A 37 -0.25 1.57 5.99
CA ALA A 37 0.55 1.29 7.18
C ALA A 37 0.15 2.18 8.36
N VAL A 38 -0.04 3.48 8.13
CA VAL A 38 -0.52 4.43 9.17
C VAL A 38 -1.89 4.02 9.69
N THR A 39 -2.84 3.69 8.82
CA THR A 39 -4.17 3.21 9.25
C THR A 39 -4.06 1.89 10.01
N GLY A 40 -3.17 0.98 9.60
CA GLY A 40 -2.88 -0.25 10.32
C GLY A 40 -2.34 -0.01 11.73
N ILE A 41 -1.37 0.89 11.89
CA ILE A 41 -0.83 1.28 13.20
C ILE A 41 -1.93 1.86 14.08
N LEU A 42 -2.77 2.74 13.54
CA LEU A 42 -3.89 3.32 14.30
C LEU A 42 -4.86 2.25 14.79
N THR A 43 -5.25 1.32 13.92
CA THR A 43 -6.11 0.19 14.29
C THR A 43 -5.45 -0.68 15.37
N TYR A 44 -4.15 -0.99 15.24
CA TYR A 44 -3.40 -1.73 16.25
C TYR A 44 -3.41 -1.04 17.61
N LEU A 45 -3.09 0.25 17.65
CA LEU A 45 -3.04 1.03 18.87
C LEU A 45 -4.39 1.08 19.56
N VAL A 46 -5.48 1.30 18.80
CA VAL A 46 -6.84 1.28 19.33
C VAL A 46 -7.16 -0.10 19.93
N CYS A 47 -6.87 -1.18 19.22
CA CYS A 47 -7.18 -2.52 19.72
C CYS A 47 -6.36 -2.93 20.95
N VAL A 48 -5.07 -2.55 21.01
CA VAL A 48 -4.19 -2.90 22.14
C VAL A 48 -4.39 -1.98 23.34
N HIS A 49 -4.46 -0.65 23.13
CA HIS A 49 -4.47 0.31 24.24
C HIS A 49 -5.88 0.70 24.70
N ILE A 50 -6.89 0.68 23.82
CA ILE A 50 -8.26 1.04 24.17
C ILE A 50 -9.06 -0.22 24.47
N LEU A 51 -9.04 -1.20 23.56
CA LEU A 51 -9.81 -2.44 23.72
C LEU A 51 -9.08 -3.51 24.55
N ASN A 52 -7.82 -3.28 24.96
CA ASN A 52 -7.01 -4.21 25.76
C ASN A 52 -6.91 -5.63 25.16
N ILE A 53 -7.00 -5.75 23.84
CA ILE A 53 -6.86 -7.03 23.14
C ILE A 53 -5.36 -7.26 22.88
N PRO A 54 -4.73 -8.30 23.46
CA PRO A 54 -3.32 -8.61 23.21
C PRO A 54 -3.15 -9.17 21.80
N MET A 55 -2.97 -8.29 20.82
CA MET A 55 -2.62 -8.66 19.45
C MET A 55 -1.10 -8.73 19.30
N ASP A 56 -0.59 -9.95 19.12
CA ASP A 56 0.80 -10.18 18.69
C ASP A 56 0.81 -10.33 17.17
N ILE A 57 1.11 -9.24 16.48
CA ILE A 57 0.97 -9.15 15.02
C ILE A 57 2.33 -9.42 14.37
N GLY A 58 2.47 -10.60 13.78
CA GLY A 58 3.66 -10.97 13.00
C GLY A 58 3.83 -10.14 11.72
N LEU A 59 5.06 -10.13 11.19
CA LEU A 59 5.43 -9.39 9.96
C LEU A 59 4.53 -9.67 8.74
N GLY A 60 3.96 -10.87 8.64
CA GLY A 60 3.06 -11.24 7.55
C GLY A 60 1.75 -10.44 7.54
N VAL A 61 1.15 -10.19 8.70
CA VAL A 61 -0.08 -9.39 8.81
C VAL A 61 0.21 -7.91 8.56
N TRP A 62 1.37 -7.42 9.00
CA TRP A 62 1.86 -6.08 8.65
C TRP A 62 2.06 -5.89 7.14
N ALA A 63 2.65 -6.87 6.47
CA ALA A 63 2.82 -6.85 5.01
C ALA A 63 1.47 -6.89 4.29
N LEU A 64 0.53 -7.73 4.75
CA LEU A 64 -0.84 -7.75 4.24
C LEU A 64 -1.53 -6.41 4.46
N THR A 65 -1.33 -5.77 5.61
CA THR A 65 -1.90 -4.45 5.92
C THR A 65 -1.32 -3.36 5.03
N ALA A 66 -0.03 -3.40 4.70
CA ALA A 66 0.59 -2.49 3.75
C ALA A 66 -0.07 -2.58 2.35
N ILE A 67 -0.47 -3.78 1.92
CA ILE A 67 -1.05 -4.04 0.59
C ILE A 67 -2.57 -3.82 0.55
N LEU A 68 -3.29 -4.34 1.55
CA LEU A 68 -4.75 -4.43 1.63
C LEU A 68 -5.38 -3.38 2.54
N GLY A 69 -4.59 -2.59 3.26
CA GLY A 69 -5.08 -1.61 4.24
C GLY A 69 -5.38 -2.25 5.61
N PRO A 70 -6.21 -1.62 6.46
CA PRO A 70 -6.42 -2.06 7.84
C PRO A 70 -7.29 -3.34 7.99
N ILE A 71 -7.76 -3.93 6.88
CA ILE A 71 -8.63 -5.11 6.88
C ILE A 71 -7.99 -6.32 7.62
N PRO A 72 -6.72 -6.72 7.36
CA PRO A 72 -6.10 -7.84 8.05
C PRO A 72 -5.96 -7.60 9.56
N MET A 73 -5.75 -6.34 9.97
CA MET A 73 -5.71 -5.94 11.38
C MET A 73 -7.07 -6.10 12.06
N LEU A 74 -8.16 -5.72 11.39
CA LEU A 74 -9.52 -5.90 11.92
C LEU A 74 -9.90 -7.39 12.06
N ILE A 75 -9.49 -8.22 11.10
CA ILE A 75 -9.71 -9.68 11.16
C ILE A 75 -8.91 -10.28 12.33
N ALA A 76 -7.65 -9.88 12.49
CA ALA A 76 -6.84 -10.30 13.63
C ALA A 76 -7.46 -9.85 14.96
N ALA A 77 -7.91 -8.59 15.05
CA ALA A 77 -8.58 -8.07 16.25
C ALA A 77 -9.86 -8.85 16.59
N GLY A 78 -10.67 -9.20 15.59
CA GLY A 78 -11.84 -10.06 15.80
C GLY A 78 -11.46 -11.48 16.27
N TRP A 79 -10.39 -12.05 15.73
CA TRP A 79 -9.91 -13.36 16.17
C TRP A 79 -9.40 -13.36 17.61
N TYR A 80 -8.56 -12.39 17.97
CA TYR A 80 -7.95 -12.30 19.31
C TYR A 80 -8.91 -11.77 20.38
N GLY A 81 -9.92 -10.97 20.00
CA GLY A 81 -10.84 -10.33 20.94
C GLY A 81 -12.24 -10.94 21.05
N PHE A 82 -12.73 -11.66 20.03
CA PHE A 82 -14.09 -12.22 20.01
C PHE A 82 -14.14 -13.76 19.96
N LEU A 83 -13.15 -14.41 19.34
CA LEU A 83 -13.14 -15.88 19.11
C LEU A 83 -12.21 -16.64 20.06
N LYS A 84 -11.55 -15.95 20.98
CA LYS A 84 -10.72 -16.52 22.05
C LYS A 84 -11.38 -16.24 23.40
#